data_AF-A0A926Z9P0-F1
#
_entry.id   AF-A0A926Z9P0-F1
#
_cell.length_a   1.000
_cell.length_b   1.000
_cell.length_c   1.000
_cell.angle_alpha   90.00
_cell.angle_beta   90.00
_cell.angle_gamma   90.00
#
_symmetry.space_group_name_H-M   'P 1'
#
loop_
_entity.id
_entity.type
_entity.pdbx_description
1 polymer ?
#
loop_
_entity_poly.entity_id
_entity_poly.type
_entity_poly.pdbx_seq_one_letter_code
_entity_poly.pdbx_strand_id
1 'polypeptide(L)'
;MSFELGSFPLNEIVTGRIIKLEPKGVLVDFGTEQLAYIPQTELSLANVQSPEEAVQLNQVREFLVVGDYNWQHDCFFPGCTPETLNDDDRLYEVAQYRASLGREYGLSREDLLVHTKILAVQPDGVHVRIQWFVCSERPPTVTFSIRRLEIQRAWERMRQLQSEDVTLYPKVLKKRAYSAIVEIEGLQGFIDHSLDRYREELVIGEKLPLKILEAKEEFNRLRLIQLSTLIKLRQLQVGQVASGKVRSVKPYGVFIEIDGLSAFLHNSKIIPAVDHPNQVFKVGAPVKLVISEINLEKARVYLESCARSA
;
A
#
# COMPACT_ATOMS: atom_id res chain seq x y z
N MET A 1 3.98 30.04 8.45
CA MET A 1 3.85 30.25 9.91
C MET A 1 3.23 29.00 10.49
N SER A 2 3.61 28.64 11.71
CA SER A 2 3.45 27.30 12.28
C SER A 2 2.61 27.39 13.56
N PHE A 3 1.55 26.57 13.68
CA PHE A 3 0.62 26.62 14.81
C PHE A 3 1.07 25.72 15.94
N GLU A 4 0.86 26.12 17.18
CA GLU A 4 1.21 25.30 18.35
C GLU A 4 0.28 24.10 18.51
N LEU A 5 0.85 22.98 18.98
CA LEU A 5 0.12 21.73 19.21
C LEU A 5 -1.02 21.85 20.25
N GLY A 6 -0.99 22.86 21.11
CA GLY A 6 -2.01 23.09 22.14
C GLY A 6 -3.36 23.59 21.61
N SER A 7 -3.37 24.25 20.45
CA SER A 7 -4.58 24.82 19.85
C SER A 7 -5.31 23.86 18.92
N PHE A 8 -4.60 22.84 18.40
CA PHE A 8 -5.12 21.88 17.44
C PHE A 8 -4.59 20.48 17.73
N PRO A 9 -5.42 19.55 18.21
CA PRO A 9 -4.98 18.18 18.47
C PRO A 9 -4.69 17.44 17.17
N LEU A 10 -3.65 16.60 17.20
CA LEU A 10 -3.22 15.83 16.03
C LEU A 10 -4.27 14.80 15.58
N ASN A 11 -4.30 14.54 14.28
CA ASN A 11 -5.25 13.63 13.62
C ASN A 11 -6.74 14.04 13.74
N GLU A 12 -7.04 15.25 14.19
CA GLU A 12 -8.40 15.80 14.12
C GLU A 12 -8.68 16.37 12.72
N ILE A 13 -9.96 16.38 12.33
CA ILE A 13 -10.45 17.04 11.14
C ILE A 13 -11.01 18.40 11.52
N VAL A 14 -10.45 19.47 10.95
CA VAL A 14 -10.88 20.84 11.18
C VAL A 14 -11.34 21.48 9.87
N THR A 15 -12.27 22.42 9.95
CA THR A 15 -12.74 23.17 8.78
C THR A 15 -12.04 24.52 8.68
N GLY A 16 -11.51 24.84 7.51
CA GLY A 16 -10.87 26.14 7.24
C GLY A 16 -11.39 26.78 5.96
N ARG A 17 -11.39 28.11 5.91
CA ARG A 17 -11.77 28.90 4.74
C ARG A 17 -10.54 29.42 4.03
N ILE A 18 -10.48 29.24 2.71
CA ILE A 18 -9.36 29.68 1.89
C ILE A 18 -9.48 31.18 1.64
N ILE A 19 -8.54 31.95 2.21
CA ILE A 19 -8.56 33.41 2.17
C ILE A 19 -7.68 33.96 1.05
N LYS A 20 -6.60 33.25 0.70
CA LYS A 20 -5.68 33.69 -0.34
C LYS A 20 -5.06 32.52 -1.08
N LEU A 21 -4.93 32.66 -2.39
CA LEU A 21 -4.18 31.75 -3.26
C LEU A 21 -2.81 32.37 -3.54
N GLU A 22 -1.75 31.58 -3.41
CA GLU A 22 -0.37 31.98 -3.71
C GLU A 22 0.26 30.95 -4.67
N PRO A 23 1.33 31.30 -5.42
CA PRO A 23 1.86 30.40 -6.45
C PRO A 23 2.36 29.02 -5.97
N LYS A 24 2.61 28.84 -4.67
CA LYS A 24 3.15 27.59 -4.08
C LYS A 24 2.28 27.02 -2.95
N GLY A 25 1.10 27.58 -2.73
CA GLY A 25 0.26 27.22 -1.59
C GLY A 25 -0.89 28.20 -1.37
N VAL A 26 -1.55 28.10 -0.22
CA VAL A 26 -2.72 28.92 0.11
C VAL A 26 -2.67 29.38 1.57
N LEU A 27 -3.30 30.51 1.85
CA LEU A 27 -3.58 30.95 3.21
C LEU A 27 -5.01 30.58 3.60
N VAL A 28 -5.15 29.91 4.73
CA VAL A 28 -6.42 29.39 5.26
C VAL A 28 -6.69 29.98 6.63
N ASP A 29 -7.92 30.42 6.83
CA ASP A 29 -8.44 30.85 8.11
C ASP A 29 -9.18 29.70 8.79
N PHE A 30 -8.75 29.34 10.01
CA PHE A 30 -9.36 28.32 10.86
C PHE A 30 -10.17 28.92 12.03
N GLY A 31 -10.49 30.21 11.98
CA GLY A 31 -11.19 30.92 13.06
C GLY A 31 -10.26 31.32 14.21
N THR A 32 -8.96 31.43 13.93
CA THR A 32 -7.95 31.91 14.89
C THR A 32 -7.44 33.29 14.45
N GLU A 33 -6.68 33.97 15.31
CA GLU A 33 -6.10 35.28 14.96
C GLU A 33 -5.05 35.19 13.84
N GLN A 34 -4.56 33.99 13.52
CA GLN A 34 -3.49 33.76 12.55
C GLN A 34 -3.97 32.94 11.34
N LEU A 35 -3.48 33.29 10.14
CA LEU A 35 -3.72 32.52 8.92
C LEU A 35 -2.68 31.41 8.77
N ALA A 36 -3.15 30.25 8.31
CA ALA A 36 -2.33 29.08 8.07
C ALA A 36 -1.84 29.04 6.63
N TYR A 37 -0.53 28.89 6.43
CA TYR A 37 0.00 28.60 5.10
C TYR A 37 0.01 27.10 4.86
N ILE A 38 -0.61 26.66 3.77
CA ILE A 38 -0.65 25.26 3.36
C ILE A 38 0.03 25.14 1.98
N PRO A 39 1.11 24.36 1.85
CA PRO A 39 1.81 24.21 0.58
C PRO A 39 0.96 23.43 -0.43
N GLN A 40 1.15 23.68 -1.72
CA GLN A 40 0.44 22.99 -2.81
C GLN A 40 0.49 21.47 -2.69
N THR A 41 1.61 20.93 -2.22
CA THR A 41 1.82 19.48 -2.02
C THR A 41 0.87 18.86 -0.98
N GLU A 42 0.21 19.66 -0.14
CA GLU A 42 -0.73 19.18 0.88
C GLU A 42 -2.20 19.51 0.53
N LEU A 43 -2.47 20.11 -0.63
CA LEU A 43 -3.81 20.53 -1.04
C LEU A 43 -4.62 19.47 -1.77
N SER A 44 -3.97 18.45 -2.33
CA SER A 44 -4.64 17.40 -3.09
C SER A 44 -3.86 16.10 -3.08
N LEU A 45 -4.59 14.98 -3.05
CA LEU A 45 -4.04 13.66 -3.38
C LEU A 45 -3.64 13.59 -4.86
N ALA A 46 -4.43 14.20 -5.74
CA ALA A 46 -4.11 14.27 -7.16
C ALA A 46 -2.88 15.16 -7.42
N ASN A 47 -2.18 14.90 -8.51
CA ASN A 47 -1.08 15.75 -8.92
C ASN A 47 -1.61 17.02 -9.59
N VAL A 48 -1.62 18.12 -8.85
CA VAL A 48 -2.05 19.45 -9.32
C VAL A 48 -0.85 20.31 -9.70
N GLN A 49 -0.93 21.06 -10.81
CA GLN A 49 0.15 21.96 -11.24
C GLN A 49 0.10 23.31 -10.54
N SER A 50 -1.08 23.70 -10.05
CA SER A 50 -1.33 24.96 -9.36
C SER A 50 -2.32 24.78 -8.20
N PRO A 51 -2.27 25.62 -7.14
CA PRO A 51 -3.25 25.56 -6.05
C PRO A 51 -4.70 25.78 -6.50
N GLU A 52 -4.91 26.56 -7.56
CA GLU A 52 -6.22 26.85 -8.16
C GLU A 52 -6.93 25.60 -8.71
N GLU A 53 -6.17 24.58 -9.11
CA GLU A 53 -6.73 23.30 -9.55
C GLU A 53 -7.26 22.46 -8.38
N ALA A 54 -6.68 22.64 -7.19
CA ALA A 54 -7.10 21.91 -5.99
C ALA A 54 -8.23 22.61 -5.26
N VAL A 55 -8.20 23.94 -5.20
CA VAL A 55 -9.05 24.73 -4.32
C VAL A 55 -9.38 26.12 -4.87
N GLN A 56 -10.49 26.69 -4.40
CA GLN A 56 -10.98 28.01 -4.82
C GLN A 56 -10.94 29.04 -3.68
N LEU A 57 -10.81 30.32 -4.05
CA LEU A 57 -10.91 31.43 -3.10
C LEU A 57 -12.27 31.43 -2.40
N ASN A 58 -12.29 31.69 -1.09
CA ASN A 58 -13.46 31.65 -0.20
C ASN A 58 -14.09 30.27 0.02
N GLN A 59 -13.52 29.20 -0.56
CA GLN A 59 -14.01 27.85 -0.34
C GLN A 59 -13.72 27.41 1.09
N VAL A 60 -14.69 26.75 1.72
CA VAL A 60 -14.51 26.06 3.01
C VAL A 60 -14.15 24.60 2.72
N ARG A 61 -13.08 24.11 3.35
CA ARG A 61 -12.57 22.74 3.19
C ARG A 61 -12.26 22.13 4.55
N GLU A 62 -12.29 20.80 4.59
CA GLU A 62 -11.83 20.02 5.72
C GLU A 62 -10.34 19.72 5.57
N PHE A 63 -9.62 19.77 6.68
CA PHE A 63 -8.18 19.52 6.76
C PHE A 63 -7.88 18.58 7.91
N LEU A 64 -6.97 17.65 7.68
CA LEU A 64 -6.39 16.86 8.75
C LEU A 64 -5.30 17.68 9.45
N VAL A 65 -5.33 17.72 10.78
CA VAL A 65 -4.25 18.29 11.60
C VAL A 65 -3.09 17.30 11.69
N VAL A 66 -1.89 17.75 11.35
CA VAL A 66 -0.70 16.91 11.15
C VAL A 66 0.51 17.54 11.82
N GLY A 67 1.33 16.76 12.53
CA GLY A 67 2.56 17.27 13.13
C GLY A 67 3.65 17.56 12.09
N ASP A 68 4.32 18.71 12.20
CA ASP A 68 5.53 19.06 11.44
C ASP A 68 6.81 18.46 12.07
N TYR A 69 6.87 17.13 12.15
CA TYR A 69 7.98 16.44 12.83
C TYR A 69 9.33 16.78 12.21
N ASN A 70 10.33 17.05 13.07
CA ASN A 70 11.69 17.37 12.59
C ASN A 70 12.31 16.15 11.88
N TRP A 71 12.03 14.94 12.38
CA TRP A 71 12.66 13.71 11.91
C TRP A 71 11.73 12.51 12.08
N GLN A 72 12.00 11.45 11.30
CA GLN A 72 11.29 10.17 11.38
C GLN A 72 12.24 9.00 11.17
N HIS A 73 11.94 7.85 11.80
CA HIS A 73 12.72 6.63 11.69
C HIS A 73 11.86 5.37 11.84
N ASP A 74 12.05 4.40 10.94
CA ASP A 74 11.36 3.11 10.98
C ASP A 74 12.19 2.10 11.77
N CYS A 75 11.55 1.42 12.72
CA CYS A 75 12.20 0.44 13.59
C CYS A 75 11.22 -0.67 14.01
N PHE A 76 11.76 -1.76 14.55
CA PHE A 76 11.00 -2.91 15.02
C PHE A 76 11.13 -3.03 16.53
N PHE A 77 10.00 -3.21 17.21
CA PHE A 77 9.90 -3.39 18.65
C PHE A 77 9.51 -4.84 18.97
N PRO A 78 10.48 -5.72 19.24
CA PRO A 78 10.19 -7.10 19.59
C PRO A 78 9.53 -7.19 20.96
N GLY A 79 8.52 -8.04 21.07
CA GLY A 79 7.78 -8.33 22.30
C GLY A 79 6.78 -7.24 22.72
N CYS A 80 6.58 -6.19 21.92
CA CYS A 80 5.54 -5.18 22.16
C CYS A 80 4.24 -5.53 21.43
N THR A 81 3.13 -4.99 21.93
CA THR A 81 1.88 -4.88 21.18
C THR A 81 1.61 -3.40 20.85
N PRO A 82 0.67 -3.09 19.94
CA PRO A 82 0.22 -1.72 19.68
C PRO A 82 -0.13 -0.93 20.95
N GLU A 83 -0.73 -1.59 21.94
CA GLU A 83 -1.22 -0.98 23.17
C GLU A 83 -0.11 -0.68 24.16
N THR A 84 0.92 -1.53 24.25
CA THR A 84 2.02 -1.38 25.21
C THR A 84 3.19 -0.54 24.68
N LEU A 85 3.18 -0.19 23.39
CA LEU A 85 4.30 0.44 22.71
C LEU A 85 4.66 1.82 23.29
N ASN A 86 3.66 2.63 23.66
CA ASN A 86 3.89 3.99 24.16
C ASN A 86 4.46 4.01 25.58
N ASP A 87 4.35 2.89 26.31
CA ASP A 87 4.90 2.71 27.65
C ASP A 87 6.31 2.06 27.62
N ASP A 88 6.77 1.61 26.45
CA ASP A 88 8.08 0.98 26.30
C ASP A 88 9.20 2.03 26.24
N ASP A 89 10.09 2.04 27.23
CA ASP A 89 11.18 3.02 27.30
C ASP A 89 12.13 2.95 26.10
N ARG A 90 12.26 1.78 25.45
CA ARG A 90 13.09 1.62 24.23
C ARG A 90 12.62 2.55 23.12
N LEU A 91 11.34 2.88 23.07
CA LEU A 91 10.79 3.82 22.11
C LEU A 91 11.45 5.20 22.23
N TYR A 92 11.50 5.71 23.46
CA TYR A 92 12.08 7.01 23.77
C TYR A 92 13.61 6.98 23.67
N GLU A 93 14.24 5.87 24.03
CA GLU A 93 15.70 5.68 23.84
C GLU A 93 16.09 5.76 22.37
N VAL A 94 15.36 5.09 21.48
CA VAL A 94 15.61 5.15 20.02
C VAL A 94 15.42 6.58 19.50
N ALA A 95 14.36 7.26 19.92
CA ALA A 95 14.12 8.65 19.54
C ALA A 95 15.25 9.58 20.02
N GLN A 96 15.66 9.46 21.29
CA GLN A 96 16.77 10.23 21.88
C GLN A 96 18.10 10.00 21.17
N TYR A 97 18.43 8.73 20.94
CA TYR A 97 19.65 8.37 20.23
C TYR A 97 19.66 8.96 18.82
N ARG A 98 18.55 8.81 18.08
CA ARG A 98 18.44 9.35 16.72
C ARG A 98 18.45 10.88 16.69
N ALA A 99 17.80 11.53 17.66
CA ALA A 99 17.76 12.98 17.77
C ALA A 99 19.12 13.60 18.11
N SER A 100 19.96 12.88 18.87
CA SER A 100 21.29 13.32 19.28
C SER A 100 22.39 13.08 18.23
N LEU A 101 22.14 12.24 17.21
CA LEU A 101 23.09 12.03 16.12
C LEU A 101 23.43 13.35 15.41
N GLY A 102 24.71 13.74 15.48
CA GLY A 102 25.21 14.97 14.87
C GLY A 102 25.10 16.23 15.75
N ARG A 103 24.75 16.09 17.03
CA ARG A 103 24.75 17.18 18.03
C ARG A 103 25.92 17.07 19.00
N GLU A 104 26.40 18.21 19.48
CA GLU A 104 27.46 18.29 20.50
C GLU A 104 26.94 18.12 21.94
N TYR A 105 25.62 18.15 22.15
CA TYR A 105 24.97 18.04 23.46
C TYR A 105 23.91 16.93 23.46
N GLY A 106 23.74 16.29 24.63
CA GLY A 106 22.72 15.28 24.85
C GLY A 106 21.32 15.88 24.97
N LEU A 107 20.32 15.16 24.46
CA LEU A 107 18.90 15.51 24.61
C LEU A 107 18.27 14.62 25.68
N SER A 108 17.51 15.22 26.58
CA SER A 108 16.73 14.49 27.59
C SER A 108 15.37 14.04 27.03
N ARG A 109 14.64 13.19 27.77
CA ARG A 109 13.27 12.77 27.40
C ARG A 109 12.31 13.95 27.33
N GLU A 110 12.49 14.94 28.20
CA GLU A 110 11.64 16.13 28.28
C GLU A 110 11.85 17.08 27.10
N ASP A 111 13.03 17.01 26.46
CA ASP A 111 13.34 17.77 25.25
C ASP A 111 12.69 17.19 23.99
N LEU A 112 11.99 16.05 24.10
CA LEU A 112 11.46 15.31 22.96
C LEU A 112 9.97 15.04 23.08
N LEU A 113 9.23 15.41 22.03
CA LEU A 113 7.89 14.89 21.80
C LEU A 113 7.98 13.79 20.75
N VAL A 114 7.60 12.57 21.15
CA VAL A 114 7.68 11.38 20.31
C VAL A 114 6.27 10.95 19.93
N HIS A 115 6.06 10.72 18.64
CA HIS A 115 4.83 10.16 18.08
C HIS A 115 5.13 8.87 17.34
N THR A 116 4.22 7.91 17.43
CA THR A 116 4.37 6.58 16.83
C THR A 116 3.27 6.34 15.81
N LYS A 117 3.67 5.82 14.65
CA LYS A 117 2.75 5.26 13.66
C LYS A 117 3.07 3.79 13.45
N ILE A 118 2.12 2.91 13.72
CA ILE A 118 2.28 1.46 13.51
C ILE A 118 2.27 1.18 12.00
N LEU A 119 3.32 0.49 11.55
CA LEU A 119 3.50 0.09 10.15
C LEU A 119 3.09 -1.36 9.91
N ALA A 120 3.32 -2.26 10.87
CA ALA A 120 2.87 -3.64 10.80
C ALA A 120 2.89 -4.28 12.19
N VAL A 121 1.98 -5.23 12.41
CA VAL A 121 1.97 -6.06 13.61
C VAL A 121 2.38 -7.49 13.22
N GLN A 122 3.32 -8.06 13.96
CA GLN A 122 3.81 -9.43 13.80
C GLN A 122 3.63 -10.20 15.11
N PRO A 123 3.62 -11.54 15.08
CA PRO A 123 3.45 -12.35 16.29
C PRO A 123 4.51 -12.10 17.37
N ASP A 124 5.69 -11.63 16.97
CA ASP A 124 6.86 -11.39 17.80
C ASP A 124 7.15 -9.90 18.06
N GLY A 125 6.31 -8.98 17.57
CA GLY A 125 6.47 -7.55 17.83
C GLY A 125 5.77 -6.61 16.84
N VAL A 126 6.14 -5.33 16.89
CA VAL A 126 5.50 -4.29 16.07
C VAL A 126 6.56 -3.53 15.27
N HIS A 127 6.33 -3.35 13.97
CA HIS A 127 7.06 -2.38 13.16
C HIS A 127 6.41 -1.01 13.30
N VAL A 128 7.22 0.00 13.61
CA VAL A 128 6.75 1.35 13.95
C VAL A 128 7.61 2.38 13.24
N ARG A 129 6.97 3.44 12.75
CA ARG A 129 7.61 4.70 12.42
C ARG A 129 7.54 5.62 13.62
N ILE A 130 8.69 5.93 14.19
CA ILE A 130 8.84 6.94 15.22
C ILE A 130 9.05 8.28 14.52
N GLN A 131 8.33 9.30 14.96
CA GLN A 131 8.53 10.68 14.56
C GLN A 131 8.76 11.51 15.81
N TRP A 132 9.70 12.44 15.79
CA TRP A 132 9.99 13.25 16.97
C TRP A 132 10.20 14.73 16.66
N PHE A 133 9.88 15.54 17.66
CA PHE A 133 10.22 16.95 17.74
C PHE A 133 11.28 17.15 18.81
N VAL A 134 12.22 18.05 18.54
CA VAL A 134 13.17 18.53 19.54
C VAL A 134 12.65 19.87 20.06
N CYS A 135 12.05 19.85 21.26
CA CYS A 135 11.37 20.99 21.88
C CYS A 135 12.32 22.17 22.13
N SER A 136 13.61 21.90 22.36
CA SER A 136 14.63 22.93 22.58
C SER A 136 15.00 23.74 21.33
N GLU A 137 14.61 23.29 20.14
CA GLU A 137 14.89 24.03 18.88
C GLU A 137 13.75 24.97 18.50
N ARG A 138 12.52 24.47 18.57
CA ARG A 138 11.30 25.19 18.24
C ARG A 138 10.11 24.51 18.91
N PRO A 139 9.04 25.26 19.23
CA PRO A 139 7.81 24.63 19.70
C PRO A 139 7.32 23.61 18.66
N PRO A 140 6.72 22.50 19.11
CA PRO A 140 6.12 21.52 18.21
C PRO A 140 4.98 22.19 17.47
N THR A 141 5.00 22.07 16.14
CA THR A 141 4.01 22.76 15.32
C THR A 141 3.18 21.81 14.49
N VAL A 142 1.98 22.26 14.16
CA VAL A 142 1.07 21.54 13.28
C VAL A 142 0.97 22.23 11.92
N THR A 143 0.71 21.40 10.93
CA THR A 143 0.32 21.74 9.57
C THR A 143 -1.05 21.10 9.29
N PHE A 144 -1.76 21.66 8.32
CA PHE A 144 -3.06 21.18 7.90
C PHE A 144 -2.95 20.58 6.50
N SER A 145 -3.63 19.45 6.26
CA SER A 145 -3.52 18.73 4.99
C SER A 145 -4.87 18.23 4.49
N ILE A 146 -5.24 18.67 3.29
CA ILE A 146 -6.34 18.08 2.52
C ILE A 146 -5.87 16.75 1.95
N ARG A 147 -4.65 16.72 1.41
CA ARG A 147 -4.07 15.54 0.76
C ARG A 147 -4.11 14.30 1.65
N ARG A 148 -3.69 14.42 2.91
CA ARG A 148 -3.64 13.30 3.85
C ARG A 148 -5.04 12.83 4.25
N LEU A 149 -5.99 13.76 4.40
CA LEU A 149 -7.40 13.43 4.61
C LEU A 149 -7.98 12.66 3.41
N GLU A 150 -7.70 13.11 2.19
CA GLU A 150 -8.12 12.44 0.96
C GLU A 150 -7.51 11.04 0.84
N ILE A 151 -6.22 10.87 1.19
CA ILE A 151 -5.57 9.54 1.22
C ILE A 151 -6.28 8.60 2.19
N GLN A 152 -6.54 9.07 3.42
CA GLN A 152 -7.21 8.25 4.44
C GLN A 152 -8.60 7.80 3.97
N ARG A 153 -9.41 8.74 3.48
CA ARG A 153 -10.76 8.46 2.95
C ARG A 153 -10.72 7.53 1.75
N ALA A 154 -9.76 7.72 0.83
CA ALA A 154 -9.60 6.84 -0.31
C ALA A 154 -9.27 5.40 0.12
N TRP A 155 -8.41 5.20 1.11
CA TRP A 155 -8.09 3.86 1.64
C TRP A 155 -9.26 3.21 2.37
N GLU A 156 -9.99 3.97 3.18
CA GLU A 156 -11.25 3.52 3.81
C GLU A 156 -12.24 3.04 2.75
N ARG A 157 -12.39 3.83 1.68
CA ARG A 157 -13.23 3.49 0.54
C ARG A 157 -12.75 2.26 -0.22
N MET A 158 -11.45 2.08 -0.42
CA MET A 158 -10.92 0.86 -1.05
C MET A 158 -11.24 -0.39 -0.24
N ARG A 159 -11.15 -0.32 1.09
CA ARG A 159 -11.52 -1.43 1.97
C ARG A 159 -13.03 -1.74 1.90
N GLN A 160 -13.87 -0.70 1.87
CA GLN A 160 -15.31 -0.86 1.72
C GLN A 160 -15.67 -1.49 0.35
N LEU A 161 -15.10 -0.99 -0.74
CA LEU A 161 -15.36 -1.54 -2.09
C LEU A 161 -14.89 -3.00 -2.21
N GLN A 162 -13.82 -3.36 -1.49
CA GLN A 162 -13.38 -4.75 -1.40
C GLN A 162 -14.38 -5.62 -0.63
N SER A 163 -14.87 -5.18 0.54
CA SER A 163 -15.81 -5.97 1.34
C SER A 163 -17.17 -6.14 0.66
N GLU A 164 -17.60 -5.14 -0.11
CA GLU A 164 -18.81 -5.17 -0.93
C GLU A 164 -18.63 -5.93 -2.26
N ASP A 165 -17.43 -6.46 -2.55
CA ASP A 165 -17.08 -7.19 -3.77
C ASP A 165 -17.41 -6.39 -5.07
N VAL A 166 -17.20 -5.07 -5.05
CA VAL A 166 -17.56 -4.15 -6.15
C VAL A 166 -16.61 -4.29 -7.33
N THR A 167 -17.15 -4.25 -8.55
CA THR A 167 -16.35 -4.15 -9.79
C THR A 167 -16.08 -2.69 -10.13
N LEU A 168 -14.79 -2.38 -10.29
CA LEU A 168 -14.29 -1.05 -10.63
C LEU A 168 -13.91 -0.98 -12.11
N TYR A 169 -13.91 0.24 -12.66
CA TYR A 169 -13.51 0.52 -14.04
C TYR A 169 -12.39 1.58 -14.11
N PRO A 170 -11.24 1.35 -13.46
CA PRO A 170 -10.17 2.34 -13.44
C PRO A 170 -9.41 2.40 -14.75
N LYS A 171 -8.78 3.56 -14.98
CA LYS A 171 -7.96 3.82 -16.15
C LYS A 171 -6.58 3.19 -15.98
N VAL A 172 -6.08 2.50 -17.01
CA VAL A 172 -4.70 2.01 -17.05
C VAL A 172 -3.76 3.18 -17.26
N LEU A 173 -2.90 3.46 -16.29
CA LEU A 173 -1.90 4.53 -16.38
C LEU A 173 -0.62 4.07 -17.09
N LYS A 174 -0.11 2.88 -16.69
CA LYS A 174 1.19 2.41 -17.14
C LYS A 174 1.23 0.90 -17.21
N LYS A 175 1.91 0.40 -18.24
CA LYS A 175 2.23 -1.02 -18.41
C LYS A 175 3.66 -1.31 -17.97
N ARG A 176 3.87 -2.39 -17.24
CA ARG A 176 5.19 -2.96 -16.89
C ARG A 176 5.33 -4.36 -17.51
N ALA A 177 6.49 -4.97 -17.36
CA ALA A 177 6.76 -6.31 -17.92
C ALA A 177 5.80 -7.38 -17.37
N TYR A 178 5.47 -7.30 -16.07
CA TYR A 178 4.66 -8.29 -15.36
C TYR A 178 3.49 -7.71 -14.54
N SER A 179 3.17 -6.44 -14.76
CA SER A 179 2.06 -5.78 -14.07
C SER A 179 1.58 -4.57 -14.87
N ALA A 180 0.42 -4.04 -14.51
CA ALA A 180 -0.02 -2.72 -14.93
C ALA A 180 -0.36 -1.88 -13.70
N ILE A 181 -0.22 -0.56 -13.82
CA ILE A 181 -0.60 0.42 -12.80
C ILE A 181 -1.90 1.06 -13.27
N VAL A 182 -2.85 1.12 -12.35
CA VAL A 182 -4.12 1.82 -12.50
C VAL A 182 -4.24 2.88 -11.41
N GLU A 183 -5.10 3.86 -11.66
CA GLU A 183 -5.46 4.87 -10.66
C GLU A 183 -6.92 4.73 -10.25
N ILE A 184 -7.16 4.72 -8.95
CA ILE A 184 -8.50 4.64 -8.35
C ILE A 184 -8.55 5.68 -7.24
N GLU A 185 -9.43 6.68 -7.39
CA GLU A 185 -9.61 7.75 -6.39
C GLU A 185 -8.28 8.40 -5.94
N GLY A 186 -7.34 8.60 -6.88
CA GLY A 186 -6.02 9.19 -6.62
C GLY A 186 -4.98 8.22 -6.01
N LEU A 187 -5.39 7.00 -5.63
CA LEU A 187 -4.48 5.94 -5.22
C LEU A 187 -3.97 5.12 -6.41
N GLN A 188 -2.73 4.66 -6.33
CA GLN A 188 -2.14 3.78 -7.33
C GLN A 188 -2.35 2.32 -6.94
N GLY A 189 -3.07 1.59 -7.79
CA GLY A 189 -3.20 0.15 -7.71
C GLY A 189 -2.36 -0.55 -8.76
N PHE A 190 -2.08 -1.83 -8.55
CA PHE A 190 -1.46 -2.66 -9.58
C PHE A 190 -2.23 -3.94 -9.87
N ILE A 191 -2.25 -4.29 -11.15
CA ILE A 191 -2.80 -5.53 -11.68
C ILE A 191 -1.64 -6.53 -11.79
N ASP A 192 -1.74 -7.68 -11.12
CA ASP A 192 -0.73 -8.73 -11.20
C ASP A 192 -0.93 -9.57 -12.47
N HIS A 193 -0.07 -9.37 -13.48
CA HIS A 193 -0.19 -10.08 -14.76
C HIS A 193 0.21 -11.56 -14.66
N SER A 194 0.84 -12.02 -13.58
CA SER A 194 1.09 -13.46 -13.46
C SER A 194 -0.19 -14.28 -13.71
N LEU A 195 -1.35 -13.70 -13.43
CA LEU A 195 -2.67 -14.30 -13.60
C LEU A 195 -3.41 -13.88 -14.88
N ASP A 196 -2.98 -12.78 -15.51
CA ASP A 196 -3.61 -12.20 -16.69
C ASP A 196 -2.73 -12.41 -17.93
N ARG A 197 -3.11 -13.38 -18.76
CA ARG A 197 -2.52 -13.63 -20.08
C ARG A 197 -2.64 -12.42 -21.02
N TYR A 198 -3.63 -11.55 -20.81
CA TYR A 198 -4.03 -10.47 -21.71
C TYR A 198 -3.15 -9.22 -21.62
N ARG A 199 -1.83 -9.41 -21.69
CA ARG A 199 -0.88 -8.30 -21.83
C ARG A 199 -1.25 -7.42 -23.02
N GLU A 200 -1.89 -7.96 -24.06
CA GLU A 200 -2.30 -7.23 -25.26
C GLU A 200 -3.60 -6.43 -25.10
N GLU A 201 -4.52 -6.83 -24.22
CA GLU A 201 -5.78 -6.10 -23.93
C GLU A 201 -5.59 -4.95 -22.94
N LEU A 202 -4.46 -4.92 -22.22
CA LEU A 202 -4.10 -3.80 -21.36
C LEU A 202 -3.65 -2.62 -22.21
N VAL A 203 -4.62 -1.82 -22.65
CA VAL A 203 -4.41 -0.58 -23.39
C VAL A 203 -4.27 0.58 -22.42
N ILE A 204 -3.17 1.33 -22.53
CA ILE A 204 -2.96 2.53 -21.71
C ILE A 204 -4.08 3.52 -22.03
N GLY A 205 -4.73 4.01 -20.98
CA GLY A 205 -5.80 4.99 -21.07
C GLY A 205 -7.21 4.41 -21.15
N GLU A 206 -7.35 3.10 -21.35
CA GLU A 206 -8.65 2.44 -21.30
C GLU A 206 -9.06 2.08 -19.87
N LYS A 207 -10.37 1.92 -19.68
CA LYS A 207 -10.98 1.46 -18.44
C LYS A 207 -11.24 -0.04 -18.52
N LEU A 208 -10.89 -0.76 -17.45
CA LEU A 208 -11.02 -2.22 -17.40
C LEU A 208 -11.84 -2.68 -16.20
N PRO A 209 -12.68 -3.73 -16.32
CA PRO A 209 -13.40 -4.29 -15.20
C PRO A 209 -12.45 -5.05 -14.26
N LEU A 210 -12.20 -4.48 -13.08
CA LEU A 210 -11.30 -5.04 -12.08
C LEU A 210 -12.01 -5.22 -10.74
N LYS A 211 -11.56 -6.21 -9.96
CA LYS A 211 -11.90 -6.34 -8.54
C LYS A 211 -10.69 -6.07 -7.66
N ILE A 212 -10.93 -5.53 -6.47
CA ILE A 212 -9.89 -5.38 -5.45
C ILE A 212 -9.62 -6.77 -4.85
N LEU A 213 -8.38 -7.23 -5.00
CA LEU A 213 -7.91 -8.49 -4.42
C LEU A 213 -7.36 -8.27 -3.01
N GLU A 214 -6.63 -7.16 -2.81
CA GLU A 214 -5.99 -6.80 -1.54
C GLU A 214 -5.89 -5.28 -1.44
N ALA A 215 -6.36 -4.70 -0.34
CA ALA A 215 -6.15 -3.28 -0.01
C ALA A 215 -5.46 -3.15 1.36
N LYS A 216 -4.14 -2.95 1.34
CA LYS A 216 -3.30 -2.79 2.53
C LYS A 216 -2.63 -1.43 2.55
N GLU A 217 -3.22 -0.51 3.30
CA GLU A 217 -2.76 0.87 3.45
C GLU A 217 -1.36 0.94 4.06
N GLU A 218 -1.09 0.06 5.03
CA GLU A 218 0.15 0.01 5.80
C GLU A 218 1.38 -0.31 4.93
N PHE A 219 1.16 -1.06 3.84
CA PHE A 219 2.18 -1.36 2.83
C PHE A 219 2.02 -0.53 1.55
N ASN A 220 1.07 0.43 1.52
CA ASN A 220 0.67 1.16 0.33
C ASN A 220 0.42 0.22 -0.87
N ARG A 221 -0.30 -0.87 -0.61
CA ARG A 221 -0.43 -2.01 -1.52
C ARG A 221 -1.90 -2.24 -1.86
N LEU A 222 -2.30 -1.77 -3.04
CA LEU A 222 -3.61 -2.02 -3.64
C LEU A 222 -3.46 -2.97 -4.83
N ARG A 223 -3.86 -4.23 -4.67
CA ARG A 223 -3.84 -5.25 -5.72
C ARG A 223 -5.19 -5.41 -6.35
N LEU A 224 -5.19 -5.50 -7.67
CA LEU A 224 -6.38 -5.75 -8.45
C LEU A 224 -6.21 -6.98 -9.33
N ILE A 225 -7.35 -7.55 -9.71
CA ILE A 225 -7.46 -8.68 -10.63
C ILE A 225 -8.54 -8.39 -11.68
N GLN A 226 -8.31 -8.80 -12.92
CA GLN A 226 -9.32 -8.68 -13.97
C GLN A 226 -10.51 -9.60 -13.69
N LEU A 227 -11.72 -9.09 -13.91
CA LEU A 227 -12.95 -9.85 -13.61
C LEU A 227 -13.03 -11.17 -14.39
N SER A 228 -12.58 -11.18 -15.65
CA SER A 228 -12.53 -12.38 -16.51
C SER A 228 -11.66 -13.48 -15.89
N THR A 229 -10.51 -13.11 -15.33
CA THR A 229 -9.57 -14.02 -14.67
C THR A 229 -10.12 -14.54 -13.35
N LEU A 230 -10.80 -13.70 -12.57
CA LEU A 230 -11.48 -14.12 -11.35
C LEU A 230 -12.59 -15.14 -11.63
N ILE A 231 -13.38 -14.94 -12.70
CA ILE A 231 -14.44 -15.87 -13.11
C ILE A 231 -13.83 -17.23 -13.48
N LYS A 232 -12.75 -17.25 -14.28
CA LYS A 232 -12.04 -18.49 -14.63
C LYS A 232 -11.52 -19.22 -13.39
N LEU A 233 -10.90 -18.49 -12.45
CA LEU A 233 -10.42 -19.09 -11.20
C LEU A 233 -11.54 -19.75 -10.39
N ARG A 234 -12.72 -19.13 -10.33
CA ARG A 234 -13.89 -19.67 -9.62
C ARG A 234 -14.51 -20.89 -10.32
N GLN A 235 -14.24 -21.10 -11.61
CA GLN A 235 -14.72 -22.27 -12.36
C GLN A 235 -13.82 -23.50 -12.18
N LEU A 236 -12.57 -23.32 -11.74
CA LEU A 236 -11.66 -24.43 -11.47
C LEU A 236 -12.09 -25.22 -10.23
N GLN A 237 -11.81 -26.52 -10.24
CA GLN A 237 -12.09 -27.41 -9.12
C GLN A 237 -10.82 -28.12 -8.64
N VAL A 238 -10.68 -28.26 -7.32
CA VAL A 238 -9.63 -29.09 -6.74
C VAL A 238 -9.86 -30.55 -7.14
N GLY A 239 -8.78 -31.26 -7.50
CA GLY A 239 -8.83 -32.62 -8.03
C GLY A 239 -9.05 -32.71 -9.55
N GLN A 240 -9.37 -31.59 -10.21
CA GLN A 240 -9.51 -31.55 -11.68
C GLN A 240 -8.16 -31.76 -12.36
N VAL A 241 -8.14 -32.58 -13.41
CA VAL A 241 -6.98 -32.69 -14.30
C VAL A 241 -6.94 -31.45 -15.21
N ALA A 242 -5.87 -30.69 -15.09
CA ALA A 242 -5.61 -29.50 -15.88
C ALA A 242 -4.47 -29.75 -16.88
N SER A 243 -4.67 -29.31 -18.11
CA SER A 243 -3.62 -29.32 -19.14
C SER A 243 -3.10 -27.90 -19.33
N GLY A 244 -1.79 -27.74 -19.36
CA GLY A 244 -1.16 -26.43 -19.44
C GLY A 244 0.18 -26.44 -20.17
N LYS A 245 0.79 -25.27 -20.32
CA LYS A 245 2.14 -25.12 -20.89
C LYS A 245 3.11 -24.60 -19.84
N VAL A 246 4.33 -25.15 -19.80
CA VAL A 246 5.37 -24.67 -18.89
C VAL A 246 5.81 -23.27 -19.32
N ARG A 247 5.57 -22.28 -18.47
CA ARG A 247 5.97 -20.88 -18.70
C ARG A 247 7.40 -20.62 -18.29
N SER A 248 7.79 -21.09 -17.12
CA SER A 248 9.16 -20.98 -16.63
C SER A 248 9.44 -22.04 -15.60
N VAL A 249 10.70 -22.42 -15.48
CA VAL A 249 11.16 -23.36 -14.47
C VAL A 249 12.15 -22.65 -13.58
N LYS A 250 11.98 -22.78 -12.27
CA LYS A 250 12.84 -22.23 -11.24
C LYS A 250 13.37 -23.37 -10.36
N PRO A 251 14.47 -23.16 -9.62
CA PRO A 251 15.03 -24.20 -8.75
C PRO A 251 14.03 -24.75 -7.73
N TYR A 252 13.03 -23.95 -7.32
CA TYR A 252 12.03 -24.32 -6.31
C TYR A 252 10.69 -24.81 -6.91
N GLY A 253 10.51 -24.78 -8.23
CA GLY A 253 9.25 -25.21 -8.84
C GLY A 253 9.06 -24.81 -10.30
N VAL A 254 7.94 -25.23 -10.86
CA VAL A 254 7.56 -25.03 -12.25
C VAL A 254 6.33 -24.12 -12.31
N PHE A 255 6.43 -23.04 -13.09
CA PHE A 255 5.31 -22.16 -13.40
C PHE A 255 4.65 -22.63 -14.69
N ILE A 256 3.36 -22.89 -14.61
CA ILE A 256 2.58 -23.53 -15.68
C ILE A 256 1.38 -22.64 -15.97
N GLU A 257 1.11 -22.40 -17.23
CA GLU A 257 -0.07 -21.67 -17.68
C GLU A 257 -1.19 -22.66 -18.01
N ILE A 258 -2.33 -22.51 -17.34
CA ILE A 258 -3.54 -23.34 -17.53
C ILE A 258 -4.69 -22.39 -17.88
N ASP A 259 -5.26 -22.51 -19.07
CA ASP A 259 -6.38 -21.69 -19.55
C ASP A 259 -6.19 -20.17 -19.39
N GLY A 260 -4.93 -19.73 -19.45
CA GLY A 260 -4.50 -18.34 -19.28
C GLY A 260 -4.28 -17.90 -17.83
N LEU A 261 -4.41 -18.81 -16.86
CA LEU A 261 -4.10 -18.61 -15.45
C LEU A 261 -2.69 -19.14 -15.14
N SER A 262 -1.95 -18.46 -14.27
CA SER A 262 -0.69 -19.01 -13.76
C SER A 262 -0.95 -19.96 -12.59
N ALA A 263 -0.39 -21.15 -12.73
CA ALA A 263 -0.37 -22.17 -11.73
C ALA A 263 1.07 -22.54 -11.37
N PHE A 264 1.26 -23.03 -10.15
CA PHE A 264 2.58 -23.34 -9.60
C PHE A 264 2.64 -24.79 -9.13
N LEU A 265 3.63 -25.52 -9.65
CA LEU A 265 3.99 -26.86 -9.21
C LEU A 265 5.26 -26.78 -8.36
N HIS A 266 5.14 -27.04 -7.06
CA HIS A 266 6.29 -27.10 -6.16
C HIS A 266 7.07 -28.41 -6.38
N ASN A 267 8.39 -28.40 -6.18
CA ASN A 267 9.23 -29.59 -6.41
C ASN A 267 8.78 -30.81 -5.60
N SER A 268 8.33 -30.61 -4.36
CA SER A 268 7.86 -31.70 -3.48
C SER A 268 6.58 -32.40 -3.98
N LYS A 269 5.90 -31.81 -4.96
CA LYS A 269 4.68 -32.34 -5.58
C LYS A 269 4.93 -32.99 -6.94
N ILE A 270 6.20 -33.08 -7.37
CA ILE A 270 6.60 -33.77 -8.61
C ILE A 270 6.83 -35.24 -8.31
N ILE A 271 6.21 -36.14 -9.10
CA ILE A 271 6.35 -37.59 -8.95
C ILE A 271 6.80 -38.22 -10.28
N PRO A 272 7.91 -39.00 -10.31
CA PRO A 272 8.85 -39.23 -9.21
C PRO A 272 9.59 -37.94 -8.79
N ALA A 273 10.10 -37.90 -7.56
CA ALA A 273 10.84 -36.74 -7.06
C ALA A 273 12.05 -36.42 -7.95
N VAL A 274 12.29 -35.13 -8.18
CA VAL A 274 13.38 -34.65 -9.04
C VAL A 274 14.20 -33.58 -8.31
N ASP A 275 15.53 -33.67 -8.41
CA ASP A 275 16.44 -32.67 -7.85
C ASP A 275 16.44 -31.38 -8.69
N HIS A 276 16.28 -31.52 -10.01
CA HIS A 276 16.31 -30.42 -10.95
C HIS A 276 15.10 -30.46 -11.88
N PRO A 277 14.06 -29.64 -11.63
CA PRO A 277 12.84 -29.66 -12.44
C PRO A 277 13.08 -29.34 -13.93
N ASN A 278 14.17 -28.64 -14.27
CA ASN A 278 14.60 -28.36 -15.64
C ASN A 278 14.89 -29.62 -16.49
N GLN A 279 15.19 -30.75 -15.85
CA GLN A 279 15.48 -31.99 -16.57
C GLN A 279 14.20 -32.66 -17.11
N VAL A 280 13.08 -32.47 -16.40
CA VAL A 280 11.79 -33.08 -16.73
C VAL A 280 10.87 -32.09 -17.45
N PHE A 281 10.86 -30.84 -16.98
CA PHE A 281 10.00 -29.79 -17.52
C PHE A 281 10.80 -28.86 -18.42
N LYS A 282 10.40 -28.78 -19.69
CA LYS A 282 10.96 -27.83 -20.66
C LYS A 282 10.00 -26.67 -20.85
N VAL A 283 10.52 -25.45 -20.89
CA VAL A 283 9.73 -24.24 -21.19
C VAL A 283 9.04 -24.40 -22.54
N GLY A 284 7.75 -24.08 -22.58
CA GLY A 284 6.87 -24.23 -23.75
C GLY A 284 6.23 -25.61 -23.90
N ALA A 285 6.69 -26.64 -23.17
CA ALA A 285 6.15 -27.98 -23.30
C ALA A 285 4.74 -28.11 -22.68
N PRO A 286 3.82 -28.87 -23.30
CA PRO A 286 2.54 -29.18 -22.72
C PRO A 286 2.68 -30.20 -21.58
N VAL A 287 1.92 -30.02 -20.51
CA VAL A 287 1.93 -30.86 -19.31
C VAL A 287 0.50 -31.08 -18.82
N LYS A 288 0.23 -32.26 -18.25
CA LYS A 288 -1.04 -32.60 -17.58
C LYS A 288 -0.77 -32.85 -16.10
N LEU A 289 -1.50 -32.16 -15.24
CA LEU A 289 -1.34 -32.19 -13.79
C LEU A 289 -2.70 -32.11 -13.12
N VAL A 290 -2.75 -32.34 -11.81
CA VAL A 290 -3.98 -32.20 -11.01
C VAL A 290 -3.91 -30.89 -10.23
N ILE A 291 -5.04 -30.19 -10.14
CA ILE A 291 -5.17 -29.03 -9.26
C ILE A 291 -5.25 -29.51 -7.81
N SER A 292 -4.26 -29.15 -7.00
CA SER A 292 -4.19 -29.54 -5.59
C SER A 292 -4.82 -28.50 -4.66
N GLU A 293 -4.70 -27.21 -5.00
CA GLU A 293 -5.26 -26.11 -4.20
C GLU A 293 -5.55 -24.91 -5.10
N ILE A 294 -6.63 -24.17 -4.80
CA ILE A 294 -6.97 -22.90 -5.43
C ILE A 294 -7.04 -21.84 -4.33
N ASN A 295 -6.14 -20.88 -4.36
CA ASN A 295 -6.13 -19.76 -3.42
C ASN A 295 -6.67 -18.51 -4.12
N LEU A 296 -7.94 -18.18 -3.89
CA LEU A 296 -8.61 -17.04 -4.52
C LEU A 296 -8.06 -15.70 -4.05
N GLU A 297 -7.63 -15.57 -2.80
CA GLU A 297 -7.12 -14.32 -2.22
C GLU A 297 -5.76 -13.91 -2.79
N LYS A 298 -4.88 -14.89 -3.03
CA LYS A 298 -3.61 -14.69 -3.74
C LYS A 298 -3.79 -14.84 -5.24
N ALA A 299 -4.98 -15.27 -5.64
CA ALA A 299 -5.38 -15.68 -6.97
C ALA A 299 -4.38 -16.67 -7.61
N ARG A 300 -3.87 -17.63 -6.82
CA ARG A 300 -2.89 -18.65 -7.26
C ARG A 300 -3.52 -20.03 -7.32
N VAL A 301 -3.12 -20.80 -8.33
CA VAL A 301 -3.47 -22.22 -8.45
C VAL A 301 -2.24 -23.05 -8.16
N TYR A 302 -2.37 -24.07 -7.32
CA TYR A 302 -1.31 -25.02 -7.01
C TYR A 302 -1.61 -26.36 -7.67
N LEU A 303 -0.55 -27.01 -8.15
CA LEU A 303 -0.64 -28.25 -8.90
C LEU A 303 0.13 -29.37 -8.20
N GLU A 304 -0.21 -30.60 -8.57
CA GLU A 304 0.57 -31.79 -8.26
C GLU A 304 0.61 -32.75 -9.45
N SER A 305 1.63 -33.60 -9.50
CA SER A 305 1.76 -34.61 -10.53
C SER A 305 0.63 -35.64 -10.44
N CYS A 306 0.05 -36.00 -11.58
CA CYS A 306 -0.78 -37.19 -11.67
C CYS A 306 0.10 -38.40 -11.29
N ALA A 307 -0.24 -39.12 -10.23
CA ALA A 307 0.27 -40.47 -10.06
C ALA A 307 -0.13 -41.25 -11.32
N ARG A 308 0.84 -41.91 -11.98
CA ARG A 308 0.59 -42.68 -13.20
C ARG A 308 -0.59 -43.62 -12.96
N SER A 309 -1.69 -43.44 -13.70
CA SER A 309 -2.52 -44.58 -14.08
C SER A 309 -1.62 -45.49 -14.90
N ALA A 310 -1.45 -46.70 -14.41
CA ALA A 310 -0.58 -47.76 -14.92
C ALA A 310 -0.68 -47.99 -16.44
#